data_AF-A0A941A208-F1
#
_entry.id   AF-A0A941A208-F1
#
_cell.length_a   1.000
_cell.length_b   1.000
_cell.length_c   1.000
_cell.angle_alpha   90.00
_cell.angle_beta   90.00
_cell.angle_gamma   90.00
#
_symmetry.space_group_name_H-M   'P 1'
#
loop_
_entity.id
_entity.type
_entity.pdbx_description
1 polymer ?
#
loop_
_entity_poly.entity_id
_entity_poly.type
_entity_poly.pdbx_seq_one_letter_code
_entity_poly.pdbx_strand_id
1 'polypeptide(L)'
;MSGRERWLVHALTNGMELSWLGAWATFATVGTMGRPFPLIEATVAFVGAFILTRLSSGKGWRVIWVAAVQAAGLLCASGGILHGLYSPGRLLLDRAWLRDFLGATRRPVDWLLLMLVLVWALVFWIGGVRLAVRPLSYTVVCARFDLGLAAFVLLFLAKLVVAANGGQVDDRIAHLFLLPFFVASLLTIGTIRLRSDGRKGFLSGYRGLGVFLTFTAGALLVAATLTLFSLPYLTLAAEAGLVALKGAGVAVSPPIPRRRLPVTSFRRSRPPGRKAGGWSWPSKSSSGLWGSCSSSQSRPLSDFACTCCSASSGRGRPVAPAIIGRPPLRLPGFGGSGRSWQGCARGSLGYAVRATAIGHSLLGHAGAGSDPPPRTRPRKSAPGSSSGSHA
;
A
#
# COMPACT_ATOMS: atom_id res chain seq x y z
N MET A 1 -25.01 16.37 -6.16
CA MET A 1 -24.38 15.03 -6.15
C MET A 1 -25.20 14.17 -5.23
N SER A 2 -25.82 13.11 -5.75
CA SER A 2 -26.61 12.20 -4.92
C SER A 2 -25.69 11.58 -3.85
N GLY A 3 -26.24 11.20 -2.70
CA GLY A 3 -25.45 10.56 -1.64
C GLY A 3 -24.73 9.30 -2.17
N ARG A 4 -25.40 8.51 -3.01
CA ARG A 4 -24.89 7.26 -3.58
C ARG A 4 -23.67 7.45 -4.48
N GLU A 5 -23.68 8.46 -5.36
CA GLU A 5 -22.52 8.78 -6.21
C GLU A 5 -21.28 9.11 -5.38
N ARG A 6 -21.43 9.85 -4.27
CA ARG A 6 -20.30 10.17 -3.38
C ARG A 6 -19.70 8.90 -2.80
N TRP A 7 -20.54 8.00 -2.30
CA TRP A 7 -20.09 6.73 -1.74
C TRP A 7 -19.37 5.86 -2.78
N LEU A 8 -19.86 5.81 -4.01
CA LEU A 8 -19.21 5.07 -5.10
C LEU A 8 -17.82 5.62 -5.42
N VAL A 9 -17.68 6.95 -5.58
CA VAL A 9 -16.37 7.57 -5.86
C VAL A 9 -15.40 7.33 -4.70
N HIS A 10 -15.88 7.38 -3.45
CA HIS A 10 -15.06 7.02 -2.30
C HIS A 10 -14.64 5.55 -2.33
N ALA A 11 -15.56 4.62 -2.59
CA ALA A 11 -15.25 3.19 -2.69
C ALA A 11 -14.19 2.90 -3.76
N LEU A 12 -14.32 3.50 -4.95
CA LEU A 12 -13.34 3.34 -6.02
C LEU A 12 -11.97 3.95 -5.65
N THR A 13 -11.97 5.13 -5.03
CA THR A 13 -10.72 5.76 -4.56
C THR A 13 -10.06 4.94 -3.44
N ASN A 14 -10.84 4.32 -2.55
CA ASN A 14 -10.35 3.38 -1.55
C ASN A 14 -9.70 2.16 -2.22
N GLY A 15 -10.37 1.57 -3.21
CA GLY A 15 -9.86 0.41 -3.95
C GLY A 15 -8.52 0.68 -4.64
N MET A 16 -8.37 1.85 -5.27
CA MET A 16 -7.12 2.29 -5.88
C MET A 16 -5.97 2.33 -4.86
N GLU A 17 -6.17 3.01 -3.72
CA GLU A 17 -5.14 3.14 -2.67
C GLU A 17 -4.79 1.81 -2.00
N LEU A 18 -5.81 1.01 -1.69
CA LEU A 18 -5.65 -0.32 -1.10
C LEU A 18 -4.85 -1.26 -2.01
N SER A 19 -5.03 -1.16 -3.32
CA SER A 19 -4.39 -2.08 -4.25
C SER A 19 -2.87 -1.91 -4.29
N TRP A 20 -2.37 -0.67 -4.41
CA TRP A 20 -0.91 -0.46 -4.45
C TRP A 20 -0.27 -0.61 -3.06
N LEU A 21 -0.95 -0.21 -1.97
CA LEU A 21 -0.48 -0.46 -0.60
C LEU A 21 -0.43 -1.96 -0.28
N GLY A 22 -1.47 -2.71 -0.66
CA GLY A 22 -1.55 -4.16 -0.50
C GLY A 22 -0.45 -4.90 -1.25
N ALA A 23 -0.14 -4.48 -2.48
CA ALA A 23 0.96 -5.03 -3.26
C ALA A 23 2.31 -4.86 -2.55
N TRP A 24 2.61 -3.65 -2.06
CA TRP A 24 3.85 -3.37 -1.34
C TRP A 24 3.95 -4.10 0.00
N ALA A 25 2.88 -4.10 0.79
CA ALA A 25 2.85 -4.80 2.07
C ALA A 25 3.10 -6.30 1.87
N THR A 26 2.41 -6.92 0.91
CA THR A 26 2.57 -8.34 0.62
C THR A 26 3.96 -8.65 0.08
N PHE A 27 4.52 -7.83 -0.81
CA PHE A 27 5.89 -7.99 -1.27
C PHE A 27 6.89 -7.92 -0.12
N ALA A 28 6.76 -6.94 0.77
CA ALA A 28 7.64 -6.77 1.93
C ALA A 28 7.53 -7.95 2.91
N THR A 29 6.33 -8.46 3.21
CA THR A 29 6.18 -9.57 4.16
C THR A 29 6.54 -10.92 3.55
N VAL A 30 6.26 -11.16 2.26
CA VAL A 30 6.72 -12.38 1.59
C VAL A 30 8.24 -12.40 1.52
N GLY A 31 8.87 -11.26 1.18
CA GLY A 31 10.32 -11.15 1.12
C GLY A 31 11.04 -11.32 2.47
N THR A 32 10.39 -10.98 3.59
CA THR A 32 11.00 -11.03 4.93
C THR A 32 10.56 -12.24 5.77
N MET A 33 9.29 -12.65 5.67
CA MET A 33 8.68 -13.71 6.49
C MET A 33 8.39 -14.98 5.70
N GLY A 34 8.45 -14.94 4.36
CA GLY A 34 7.97 -16.04 3.51
C GLY A 34 6.47 -16.28 3.60
N ARG A 35 5.70 -15.33 4.17
CA ARG A 35 4.24 -15.44 4.33
C ARG A 35 3.53 -14.22 3.75
N PRO A 36 2.36 -14.40 3.12
CA PRO A 36 1.57 -13.29 2.63
C PRO A 36 1.04 -12.45 3.80
N PHE A 37 0.94 -11.14 3.58
CA PHE A 37 0.37 -10.21 4.55
C PHE A 37 -1.15 -10.49 4.72
N PRO A 38 -1.71 -10.43 5.94
CA PRO A 38 -3.16 -10.59 6.18
C PRO A 38 -3.94 -9.39 5.62
N LEU A 39 -4.26 -9.47 4.32
CA LEU A 39 -4.86 -8.39 3.53
C LEU A 39 -6.30 -8.08 3.94
N ILE A 40 -7.05 -9.07 4.43
CA ILE A 40 -8.44 -8.89 4.83
C ILE A 40 -8.47 -7.98 6.07
N GLU A 41 -7.65 -8.29 7.06
CA GLU A 41 -7.49 -7.54 8.30
C GLU A 41 -6.97 -6.12 8.04
N ALA A 42 -5.99 -5.99 7.13
CA ALA A 42 -5.49 -4.68 6.70
C ALA A 42 -6.55 -3.84 5.97
N THR A 43 -7.39 -4.48 5.15
CA THR A 43 -8.51 -3.83 4.45
C THR A 43 -9.56 -3.36 5.45
N VAL A 44 -9.92 -4.20 6.44
CA VAL A 44 -10.84 -3.83 7.52
C VAL A 44 -10.27 -2.67 8.34
N ALA A 45 -8.97 -2.68 8.66
CA ALA A 45 -8.30 -1.59 9.36
C ALA A 45 -8.37 -0.28 8.56
N PHE A 46 -8.06 -0.31 7.27
CA PHE A 46 -8.09 0.85 6.38
C PHE A 46 -9.50 1.43 6.24
N VAL A 47 -10.49 0.59 5.96
CA VAL A 47 -11.90 1.00 5.82
C VAL A 47 -12.46 1.48 7.16
N GLY A 48 -12.11 0.81 8.25
CA GLY A 48 -12.46 1.21 9.61
C GLY A 48 -11.94 2.61 9.94
N ALA A 49 -10.66 2.88 9.67
CA ALA A 49 -10.06 4.20 9.84
C ALA A 49 -10.77 5.27 9.00
N PHE A 50 -11.11 4.95 7.75
CA PHE A 50 -11.87 5.84 6.86
C PHE A 50 -13.25 6.18 7.46
N ILE A 51 -14.03 5.17 7.83
CA ILE A 51 -15.39 5.34 8.39
C ILE A 51 -15.32 6.12 9.71
N LEU A 52 -14.41 5.75 10.61
CA LEU A 52 -14.23 6.39 11.90
C LEU A 52 -13.92 7.89 11.75
N THR A 53 -13.01 8.21 10.84
CA THR A 53 -12.65 9.59 10.52
C THR A 53 -13.83 10.36 9.95
N ARG A 54 -14.60 9.76 9.03
CA ARG A 54 -15.81 10.38 8.48
C ARG A 54 -16.89 10.63 9.53
N LEU A 55 -17.13 9.67 10.43
CA LEU A 55 -18.14 9.78 11.48
C LEU A 55 -17.78 10.82 12.54
N SER A 56 -16.49 11.04 12.76
CA SER A 56 -15.98 12.08 13.67
C SER A 56 -15.96 13.48 13.04
N SER A 57 -15.86 13.56 11.71
CA SER A 57 -15.79 14.82 10.97
C SER A 57 -17.14 15.53 10.95
N GLY A 58 -17.22 16.71 11.58
CA GLY A 58 -18.39 17.60 11.51
C GLY A 58 -19.34 17.56 12.70
N LYS A 59 -19.09 16.76 13.75
CA LYS A 59 -19.95 16.69 14.95
C LYS A 59 -19.52 17.61 16.11
N GLY A 60 -18.51 18.45 15.92
CA GLY A 60 -18.01 19.33 16.98
C GLY A 60 -17.40 18.60 18.19
N TRP A 61 -16.97 17.34 18.01
CA TRP A 61 -16.36 16.57 19.09
C TRP A 61 -15.07 17.24 19.56
N ARG A 62 -14.81 17.19 20.87
CA ARG A 62 -13.52 17.63 21.42
C ARG A 62 -12.41 16.81 20.77
N VAL A 63 -11.33 17.49 20.37
CA VAL A 63 -10.17 16.89 19.71
C VAL A 63 -9.63 15.68 20.49
N ILE A 64 -9.66 15.75 21.83
CA ILE A 64 -9.23 14.68 22.73
C ILE A 64 -10.02 13.38 22.50
N TRP A 65 -11.34 13.45 22.33
CA TRP A 65 -12.18 12.26 22.08
C TRP A 65 -11.90 11.65 20.71
N VAL A 66 -11.71 12.47 19.69
CA VAL A 66 -11.36 11.99 18.36
C VAL A 66 -10.00 11.29 18.37
N ALA A 67 -9.01 11.88 19.05
CA ALA A 67 -7.68 11.27 19.21
C ALA A 67 -7.74 9.94 19.96
N ALA A 68 -8.49 9.87 21.07
CA ALA A 68 -8.66 8.64 21.85
C ALA A 68 -9.32 7.52 21.03
N VAL A 69 -10.38 7.84 20.28
CA VAL A 69 -11.10 6.89 19.42
C VAL A 69 -10.22 6.40 18.27
N GLN A 70 -9.42 7.29 17.66
CA GLN A 70 -8.46 6.92 16.61
C GLN A 70 -7.32 6.05 17.16
N ALA A 71 -6.80 6.36 18.35
CA ALA A 71 -5.77 5.55 19.00
C ALA A 71 -6.29 4.16 19.36
N ALA A 72 -7.49 4.07 19.95
CA ALA A 72 -8.14 2.80 20.23
C ALA A 72 -8.38 1.98 18.94
N GLY A 73 -8.85 2.63 17.87
CA GLY A 73 -9.04 2.00 16.57
C GLY A 73 -7.73 1.45 15.98
N LEU A 74 -6.64 2.22 16.04
CA LEU A 74 -5.32 1.81 15.58
C LEU A 74 -4.78 0.61 16.38
N LEU A 75 -4.98 0.61 17.70
CA LEU A 75 -4.60 -0.52 18.56
C LEU A 75 -5.39 -1.78 18.20
N CYS A 76 -6.71 -1.66 18.00
CA CYS A 76 -7.55 -2.78 17.55
C CYS A 76 -7.13 -3.30 16.16
N ALA A 77 -6.85 -2.40 15.21
CA ALA A 77 -6.35 -2.76 13.88
C ALA A 77 -5.01 -3.49 13.94
N SER A 78 -4.08 -2.97 14.74
CA SER A 78 -2.76 -3.58 14.94
C SER A 78 -2.90 -4.96 15.57
N GLY A 79 -3.75 -5.10 16.60
CA GLY A 79 -4.07 -6.38 17.22
C GLY A 79 -4.67 -7.38 16.24
N GLY A 80 -5.59 -6.94 15.36
CA GLY A 80 -6.20 -7.80 14.36
C GLY A 80 -5.23 -8.29 13.28
N ILE A 81 -4.37 -7.41 12.77
CA ILE A 81 -3.33 -7.79 11.80
C ILE A 81 -2.34 -8.77 12.44
N LEU A 82 -1.94 -8.54 13.70
CA LEU A 82 -1.07 -9.46 14.42
C LEU A 82 -1.75 -10.82 14.67
N HIS A 83 -3.01 -10.81 15.06
CA HIS A 83 -3.79 -12.03 15.26
C HIS A 83 -3.87 -12.86 13.97
N GLY A 84 -4.18 -12.23 12.82
CA GLY A 84 -4.24 -12.91 11.52
C GLY A 84 -2.90 -13.55 11.12
N LEU A 85 -1.77 -12.93 11.50
CA LEU A 85 -0.44 -13.43 11.17
C LEU A 85 0.03 -14.58 12.06
N TYR A 86 -0.23 -14.50 13.37
CA TYR A 86 0.32 -15.44 14.36
C TYR A 86 -0.65 -16.54 14.79
N SER A 87 -1.96 -16.35 14.67
CA SER A 87 -2.96 -17.32 15.16
C SER A 87 -4.16 -17.45 14.22
N PRO A 88 -3.94 -17.84 12.94
CA PRO A 88 -5.04 -18.09 12.02
C PRO A 88 -5.89 -19.26 12.56
N GLY A 89 -7.13 -18.98 12.94
CA GLY A 89 -8.10 -19.97 13.42
C GLY A 89 -8.57 -19.81 14.88
N ARG A 90 -7.98 -18.92 15.68
CA ARG A 90 -8.53 -18.55 16.99
C ARG A 90 -9.48 -17.35 16.88
N LEU A 91 -10.34 -17.16 17.88
CA LEU A 91 -11.17 -15.96 17.97
C LEU A 91 -10.30 -14.78 18.42
N LEU A 92 -10.50 -13.61 17.80
CA LEU A 92 -9.72 -12.39 18.08
C LEU A 92 -9.73 -11.99 19.57
N LEU A 93 -10.82 -12.29 20.29
CA LEU A 93 -11.00 -11.97 21.70
C LEU A 93 -10.52 -13.08 22.66
N ASP A 94 -9.93 -14.17 22.17
CA ASP A 94 -9.43 -15.23 23.04
C ASP A 94 -8.24 -14.73 23.89
N ARG A 95 -8.39 -14.74 25.22
CA ARG A 95 -7.33 -14.29 26.13
C ARG A 95 -6.10 -15.19 26.06
N ALA A 96 -6.24 -16.44 25.63
CA ALA A 96 -5.12 -17.37 25.52
C ALA A 96 -4.10 -16.90 24.50
N TRP A 97 -4.53 -16.49 23.29
CA TRP A 97 -3.59 -16.03 22.26
C TRP A 97 -2.79 -14.81 22.72
N LEU A 98 -3.43 -13.87 23.44
CA LEU A 98 -2.76 -12.66 23.90
C LEU A 98 -1.71 -12.97 24.97
N ARG A 99 -2.00 -13.92 25.88
CA ARG A 99 -1.02 -14.40 26.87
C ARG A 99 0.13 -15.13 26.20
N ASP A 100 -0.16 -16.01 25.24
CA ASP A 100 0.85 -16.73 24.46
C ASP A 100 1.74 -15.73 23.69
N PHE A 101 1.14 -14.70 23.11
CA PHE A 101 1.84 -13.65 22.37
C PHE A 101 2.74 -12.82 23.30
N LEU A 102 2.24 -12.37 24.44
CA LEU A 102 3.01 -11.53 25.39
C LEU A 102 4.07 -12.33 26.18
N GLY A 103 3.83 -13.62 26.44
CA GLY A 103 4.74 -14.49 27.17
C GLY A 103 5.85 -15.10 26.31
N ALA A 104 5.72 -15.06 24.98
CA ALA A 104 6.71 -15.64 24.08
C ALA A 104 8.06 -14.89 24.14
N THR A 105 9.12 -15.58 24.51
CA THR A 105 10.50 -15.08 24.38
C THR A 105 10.89 -15.00 22.90
N ARG A 106 10.86 -13.80 22.34
CA ARG A 106 11.10 -13.54 20.91
C ARG A 106 12.57 -13.32 20.59
N ARG A 107 13.00 -13.86 19.45
CA ARG A 107 14.33 -13.57 18.90
C ARG A 107 14.37 -12.14 18.35
N PRO A 108 15.54 -11.49 18.24
CA PRO A 108 15.65 -10.13 17.67
C PRO A 108 15.04 -10.00 16.27
N VAL A 109 15.11 -11.06 15.46
CA VAL A 109 14.49 -11.11 14.13
C VAL A 109 12.96 -11.01 14.24
N ASP A 110 12.34 -11.70 15.19
CA ASP A 110 10.88 -11.65 15.39
C ASP A 110 10.41 -10.24 15.79
N TRP A 111 11.23 -9.51 16.57
CA TRP A 111 10.97 -8.10 16.89
C TRP A 111 11.02 -7.21 15.64
N LEU A 112 11.99 -7.44 14.75
CA LEU A 112 12.08 -6.69 13.50
C LEU A 112 10.85 -6.95 12.62
N LEU A 113 10.42 -8.22 12.50
CA LEU A 113 9.22 -8.62 11.77
C LEU A 113 7.96 -8.00 12.38
N LEU A 114 7.85 -7.99 13.71
CA LEU A 114 6.76 -7.33 14.42
C LEU A 114 6.71 -5.83 14.13
N MET A 115 7.85 -5.15 14.19
CA MET A 115 7.95 -3.73 13.87
C MET A 115 7.56 -3.45 12.42
N LEU A 116 7.97 -4.30 11.48
CA LEU A 116 7.56 -4.19 10.08
C LEU A 116 6.04 -4.29 9.92
N VAL A 117 5.40 -5.24 10.60
CA VAL A 117 3.94 -5.42 10.56
C VAL A 117 3.21 -4.23 11.17
N LEU A 118 3.69 -3.71 12.30
CA LEU A 118 3.14 -2.51 12.94
C LEU A 118 3.29 -1.26 12.05
N VAL A 119 4.42 -1.13 11.35
CA VAL A 119 4.62 -0.05 10.37
C VAL A 119 3.60 -0.16 9.25
N TRP A 120 3.36 -1.35 8.69
CA TRP A 120 2.33 -1.53 7.67
C TRP A 120 0.92 -1.25 8.21
N ALA A 121 0.58 -1.74 9.40
CA ALA A 121 -0.70 -1.44 10.06
C ALA A 121 -0.92 0.07 10.19
N LEU A 122 0.11 0.81 10.61
CA LEU A 122 0.09 2.27 10.71
C LEU A 122 -0.07 2.92 9.33
N VAL A 123 0.63 2.45 8.30
CA VAL A 123 0.51 2.97 6.93
C VAL A 123 -0.92 2.79 6.39
N PHE A 124 -1.52 1.61 6.58
CA PHE A 124 -2.93 1.36 6.20
C PHE A 124 -3.89 2.26 6.98
N TRP A 125 -3.69 2.39 8.30
CA TRP A 125 -4.53 3.26 9.13
C TRP A 125 -4.45 4.72 8.66
N ILE A 126 -3.24 5.26 8.52
CA ILE A 126 -3.00 6.62 8.03
C ILE A 126 -3.58 6.80 6.62
N GLY A 127 -3.45 5.79 5.75
CA GLY A 127 -4.05 5.79 4.42
C GLY A 127 -5.57 6.01 4.47
N GLY A 128 -6.27 5.26 5.33
CA GLY A 128 -7.71 5.40 5.54
C GLY A 128 -8.10 6.77 6.10
N VAL A 129 -7.39 7.26 7.12
CA VAL A 129 -7.61 8.60 7.69
C VAL A 129 -7.41 9.71 6.65
N ARG A 130 -6.29 9.67 5.91
CA ARG A 130 -5.98 10.67 4.87
C ARG A 130 -7.03 10.69 3.77
N LEU A 131 -7.54 9.53 3.40
CA LEU A 131 -8.56 9.41 2.37
C LEU A 131 -9.93 9.95 2.80
N ALA A 132 -10.26 9.87 4.09
CA ALA A 132 -11.49 10.45 4.63
C ALA A 132 -11.50 11.98 4.64
N VAL A 133 -10.33 12.60 4.83
CA VAL A 133 -10.17 14.06 4.93
C VAL A 133 -9.96 14.72 3.56
N ARG A 134 -9.40 13.99 2.58
CA ARG A 134 -9.01 14.57 1.30
C ARG A 134 -10.20 14.97 0.41
N PRO A 135 -10.12 16.13 -0.28
CA PRO A 135 -11.10 16.50 -1.29
C PRO A 135 -10.96 15.62 -2.54
N LEU A 136 -12.11 15.30 -3.16
CA LEU A 136 -12.20 14.56 -4.42
C LEU A 136 -12.19 15.51 -5.62
N SER A 137 -11.08 16.19 -5.85
CA SER A 137 -10.88 16.94 -7.11
C SER A 137 -10.24 16.04 -8.18
N TYR A 138 -10.53 16.34 -9.45
CA TYR A 138 -9.95 15.62 -10.59
C TYR A 138 -8.42 15.57 -10.54
N THR A 139 -7.78 16.70 -10.29
CA THR A 139 -6.31 16.82 -10.20
C THR A 139 -5.73 15.95 -9.08
N VAL A 140 -6.40 15.89 -7.92
CA VAL A 140 -5.97 15.05 -6.80
C VAL A 140 -6.12 13.57 -7.13
N VAL A 141 -7.17 13.18 -7.84
CA VAL A 141 -7.34 11.77 -8.25
C VAL A 141 -6.29 11.35 -9.29
N CYS A 142 -6.01 12.18 -10.30
CA CYS A 142 -4.94 11.91 -11.26
C CYS A 142 -3.58 11.77 -10.57
N ALA A 143 -3.23 12.69 -9.66
CA ALA A 143 -1.96 12.60 -8.93
C ALA A 143 -1.83 11.32 -8.09
N ARG A 144 -2.95 10.74 -7.62
CA ARG A 144 -2.95 9.48 -6.86
C ARG A 144 -2.84 8.27 -7.77
N PHE A 145 -3.47 8.32 -8.93
CA PHE A 145 -3.25 7.33 -9.98
C PHE A 145 -1.78 7.30 -10.39
N ASP A 146 -1.18 8.45 -10.67
CA ASP A 146 0.24 8.55 -11.04
C ASP A 146 1.15 8.03 -9.93
N LEU A 147 0.85 8.36 -8.66
CA LEU A 147 1.59 7.85 -7.51
C LEU A 147 1.50 6.33 -7.38
N GLY A 148 0.29 5.77 -7.52
CA GLY A 148 0.08 4.33 -7.46
C GLY A 148 0.78 3.60 -8.60
N LEU A 149 0.72 4.17 -9.82
CA LEU A 149 1.42 3.63 -10.99
C LEU A 149 2.95 3.67 -10.78
N ALA A 150 3.49 4.79 -10.31
CA ALA A 150 4.90 4.91 -9.96
C ALA A 150 5.31 3.90 -8.87
N ALA A 151 4.45 3.68 -7.88
CA ALA A 151 4.68 2.67 -6.84
C ALA A 151 4.70 1.25 -7.40
N PHE A 152 3.83 0.91 -8.35
CA PHE A 152 3.87 -0.39 -9.04
C PHE A 152 5.13 -0.55 -9.90
N VAL A 153 5.50 0.46 -10.67
CA VAL A 153 6.74 0.45 -11.47
C VAL A 153 7.95 0.21 -10.56
N LEU A 154 8.03 0.93 -9.44
CA LEU A 154 9.09 0.74 -8.45
C LEU A 154 9.07 -0.66 -7.83
N LEU A 155 7.89 -1.24 -7.58
CA LEU A 155 7.74 -2.59 -7.07
C LEU A 155 8.24 -3.64 -8.08
N PHE A 156 7.90 -3.49 -9.36
CA PHE A 156 8.42 -4.37 -10.43
C PHE A 156 9.93 -4.22 -10.61
N LEU A 157 10.46 -3.00 -10.48
CA LEU A 157 11.91 -2.78 -10.51
C LEU A 157 12.61 -3.47 -9.34
N ALA A 158 12.05 -3.37 -8.12
CA ALA A 158 12.56 -4.08 -6.96
C ALA A 158 12.54 -5.61 -7.16
N LYS A 159 11.47 -6.15 -7.74
CA LYS A 159 11.38 -7.57 -8.11
C LYS A 159 12.44 -7.97 -9.13
N LEU A 160 12.66 -7.16 -10.17
CA LEU A 160 13.68 -7.40 -11.18
C LEU A 160 15.08 -7.44 -10.55
N VAL A 161 15.37 -6.56 -9.60
CA VAL A 161 16.64 -6.57 -8.85
C VAL A 161 16.79 -7.85 -8.03
N VAL A 162 15.73 -8.33 -7.36
CA VAL A 162 15.78 -9.59 -6.61
C VAL A 162 15.99 -10.78 -7.56
N ALA A 163 15.30 -10.80 -8.70
CA ALA A 163 15.45 -11.83 -9.73
C ALA A 163 16.86 -11.85 -10.34
N ALA A 164 17.45 -10.68 -10.60
CA ALA A 164 18.81 -10.56 -11.11
C ALA A 164 19.87 -11.10 -10.13
N ASN A 165 19.57 -11.06 -8.82
CA ASN A 165 20.42 -11.64 -7.77
C ASN A 165 20.15 -13.15 -7.54
N GLY A 166 19.38 -13.81 -8.40
CA GLY A 166 19.03 -15.23 -8.28
C GLY A 166 17.92 -15.53 -7.28
N GLY A 167 17.24 -14.50 -6.74
CA GLY A 167 16.08 -14.68 -5.87
C GLY A 167 14.83 -15.02 -6.68
N GLN A 168 14.07 -16.01 -6.22
CA GLN A 168 12.77 -16.33 -6.80
C GLN A 168 11.68 -15.54 -6.07
N VAL A 169 10.97 -14.66 -6.79
CA VAL A 169 9.84 -13.89 -6.24
C VAL A 169 8.57 -14.36 -6.93
N ASP A 170 7.52 -14.63 -6.16
CA ASP A 170 6.22 -14.97 -6.73
C ASP A 170 5.60 -13.74 -7.42
N ASP A 171 5.36 -13.88 -8.73
CA ASP A 171 4.82 -12.81 -9.55
C ASP A 171 3.31 -12.66 -9.47
N ARG A 172 2.60 -13.69 -9.02
CA ARG A 172 1.13 -13.72 -9.05
C ARG A 172 0.49 -12.61 -8.24
N ILE A 173 1.08 -12.27 -7.09
CA ILE A 173 0.52 -11.31 -6.13
C ILE A 173 0.47 -9.90 -6.71
N ALA A 174 1.56 -9.43 -7.32
CA ALA A 174 1.62 -8.07 -7.86
C ALA A 174 0.61 -7.88 -9.01
N HIS A 175 0.47 -8.90 -9.87
CA HIS A 175 -0.50 -8.89 -10.96
C HIS A 175 -1.94 -8.88 -10.45
N LEU A 176 -2.23 -9.61 -9.37
CA LEU A 176 -3.55 -9.65 -8.76
C LEU A 176 -4.02 -8.26 -8.26
N PHE A 177 -3.09 -7.41 -7.81
CA PHE A 177 -3.40 -6.04 -7.36
C PHE A 177 -3.39 -5.00 -8.49
N LEU A 178 -2.70 -5.28 -9.59
CA LEU A 178 -2.61 -4.37 -10.72
C LEU A 178 -4.00 -4.17 -11.39
N LEU A 179 -4.74 -5.27 -11.59
CA LEU A 179 -6.06 -5.23 -12.20
C LEU A 179 -7.07 -4.37 -11.42
N PRO A 180 -7.34 -4.63 -10.12
CA PRO A 180 -8.27 -3.81 -9.34
C PRO A 180 -7.80 -2.36 -9.22
N PHE A 181 -6.48 -2.11 -9.19
CA PHE A 181 -5.94 -0.75 -9.24
C PHE A 181 -6.35 -0.02 -10.52
N PHE A 182 -6.10 -0.59 -11.70
CA PHE A 182 -6.44 0.05 -12.98
C PHE A 182 -7.95 0.24 -13.14
N VAL A 183 -8.74 -0.80 -12.84
CA VAL A 183 -10.20 -0.73 -12.93
C VAL A 183 -10.76 0.37 -12.01
N ALA A 184 -10.36 0.37 -10.73
CA ALA A 184 -10.83 1.37 -9.78
C ALA A 184 -10.39 2.80 -10.18
N SER A 185 -9.16 2.95 -10.68
CA SER A 185 -8.63 4.25 -11.11
C SER A 185 -9.36 4.80 -12.32
N LEU A 186 -9.53 4.02 -13.39
CA LEU A 186 -10.22 4.43 -14.61
C LEU A 186 -11.69 4.78 -14.34
N LEU A 187 -12.37 3.98 -13.51
CA LEU A 187 -13.74 4.27 -13.08
C LEU A 187 -13.82 5.56 -12.25
N THR A 188 -12.86 5.81 -11.36
CA THR A 188 -12.83 7.05 -10.57
C THR A 188 -12.60 8.27 -11.47
N ILE A 189 -11.64 8.21 -12.40
CA ILE A 189 -11.32 9.30 -13.32
C ILE A 189 -12.50 9.58 -14.26
N GLY A 190 -13.10 8.54 -14.83
CA GLY A 190 -14.27 8.65 -15.71
C GLY A 190 -15.47 9.27 -14.99
N THR A 191 -15.79 8.80 -13.78
CA THR A 191 -16.90 9.35 -12.98
C THR A 191 -16.71 10.82 -12.61
N ILE A 192 -15.47 11.26 -12.35
CA ILE A 192 -15.18 12.67 -12.07
C ILE A 192 -15.24 13.52 -13.34
N ARG A 193 -14.74 13.04 -14.48
CA ARG A 193 -14.82 13.79 -15.76
C ARG A 193 -16.26 14.01 -16.21
N LEU A 194 -17.12 12.99 -16.08
CA LEU A 194 -18.53 13.09 -16.48
C LEU A 194 -19.30 14.15 -15.71
N ARG A 195 -18.79 14.51 -14.52
CA ARG A 195 -19.35 15.56 -13.70
C ARG A 195 -18.95 16.97 -14.15
N SER A 196 -17.78 17.10 -14.78
CA SER A 196 -17.19 18.39 -15.18
C SER A 196 -17.99 19.06 -16.30
N ASP A 197 -18.55 18.28 -17.23
CA ASP A 197 -19.10 18.78 -18.49
C ASP A 197 -20.54 19.36 -18.38
N GLY A 198 -20.87 20.00 -17.27
CA GLY A 198 -21.95 20.99 -17.24
C GLY A 198 -23.32 20.46 -17.68
N ARG A 199 -23.88 19.55 -16.88
CA ARG A 199 -25.29 19.13 -16.83
C ARG A 199 -26.29 20.15 -17.42
N LYS A 200 -26.60 20.02 -18.71
CA LYS A 200 -27.90 20.41 -19.28
C LYS A 200 -28.58 19.15 -19.82
N GLY A 201 -29.58 18.66 -19.07
CA GLY A 201 -30.74 18.01 -19.68
C GLY A 201 -30.84 16.49 -19.77
N PHE A 202 -29.80 15.67 -19.63
CA PHE A 202 -29.99 14.22 -19.84
C PHE A 202 -30.29 13.44 -18.54
N LEU A 203 -31.59 13.25 -18.28
CA LEU A 203 -32.16 12.24 -17.39
C LEU A 203 -31.87 10.81 -17.92
N SER A 204 -30.61 10.34 -17.84
CA SER A 204 -30.26 8.91 -18.08
C SER A 204 -29.27 8.41 -17.02
N GLY A 205 -29.76 8.24 -15.79
CA GLY A 205 -28.97 8.12 -14.55
C GLY A 205 -27.96 6.97 -14.42
N TYR A 206 -27.80 6.09 -15.41
CA TYR A 206 -26.81 5.00 -15.38
C TYR A 206 -26.17 4.66 -16.74
N ARG A 207 -26.64 5.26 -17.84
CA ARG A 207 -26.20 4.88 -19.19
C ARG A 207 -24.72 5.23 -19.41
N GLY A 208 -24.28 6.36 -18.87
CA GLY A 208 -22.86 6.75 -18.89
C GLY A 208 -21.98 5.75 -18.14
N LEU A 209 -22.35 5.35 -16.91
CA LEU A 209 -21.55 4.41 -16.13
C LEU A 209 -21.36 3.07 -16.85
N GLY A 210 -22.43 2.55 -17.47
CA GLY A 210 -22.37 1.33 -18.27
C GLY A 210 -21.42 1.45 -19.45
N VAL A 211 -21.49 2.55 -20.21
CA VAL A 211 -20.59 2.82 -21.33
C VAL A 211 -19.13 2.94 -20.88
N PHE A 212 -18.87 3.56 -19.72
CA PHE A 212 -17.52 3.60 -19.18
C PHE A 212 -17.02 2.23 -18.73
N LEU A 213 -17.89 1.41 -18.14
CA LEU A 213 -17.54 0.06 -17.70
C LEU A 213 -17.22 -0.82 -18.92
N THR A 214 -18.05 -0.79 -19.96
CA THR A 214 -17.82 -1.55 -21.20
C THR A 214 -16.62 -1.04 -21.97
N PHE A 215 -16.40 0.27 -22.02
CA PHE A 215 -15.20 0.86 -22.61
C PHE A 215 -13.94 0.44 -21.84
N THR A 216 -13.97 0.47 -20.51
CA THR A 216 -12.84 0.05 -19.66
C THR A 216 -12.56 -1.44 -19.83
N ALA A 217 -13.61 -2.27 -19.82
CA ALA A 217 -13.48 -3.70 -20.07
C ALA A 217 -12.93 -3.99 -21.48
N GLY A 218 -13.42 -3.28 -22.50
CA GLY A 218 -12.92 -3.37 -23.88
C GLY A 218 -11.46 -2.95 -24.00
N ALA A 219 -11.08 -1.83 -23.40
CA ALA A 219 -9.69 -1.36 -23.39
C ALA A 219 -8.76 -2.36 -22.69
N LEU A 220 -9.19 -2.94 -21.56
CA LEU A 220 -8.44 -3.99 -20.87
C LEU A 220 -8.33 -5.27 -21.70
N LEU A 221 -9.40 -5.67 -22.40
CA LEU A 221 -9.38 -6.82 -23.29
C LEU A 221 -8.42 -6.59 -24.46
N VAL A 222 -8.46 -5.40 -25.08
CA VAL A 222 -7.53 -5.03 -26.16
C VAL A 222 -6.09 -5.01 -25.65
N ALA A 223 -5.84 -4.42 -24.49
CA ALA A 223 -4.51 -4.40 -23.89
C ALA A 223 -4.00 -5.81 -23.58
N ALA A 224 -4.86 -6.67 -23.02
CA ALA A 224 -4.52 -8.07 -22.74
C ALA A 224 -4.20 -8.85 -24.01
N THR A 225 -5.05 -8.73 -25.05
CA THR A 225 -4.84 -9.36 -26.35
C THR A 225 -3.56 -8.86 -27.02
N LEU A 226 -3.31 -7.55 -27.01
CA LEU A 226 -2.10 -6.96 -27.56
C LEU A 226 -0.85 -7.45 -26.82
N THR A 227 -0.92 -7.57 -25.49
CA THR A 227 0.18 -8.10 -24.66
C THR A 227 0.43 -9.58 -24.98
N LEU A 228 -0.61 -10.40 -25.07
CA LEU A 228 -0.51 -11.82 -25.44
C LEU A 228 0.07 -12.00 -26.85
N PHE A 229 -0.36 -11.15 -27.78
CA PHE A 229 0.15 -11.15 -29.16
C PHE A 229 1.61 -10.67 -29.23
N SER A 230 1.98 -9.72 -28.37
CA SER A 230 3.34 -9.17 -28.29
C SER A 230 4.29 -10.01 -27.45
N LEU A 231 3.77 -10.99 -26.71
CA LEU A 231 4.55 -11.88 -25.83
C LEU A 231 5.73 -12.56 -26.55
N PRO A 232 5.58 -13.19 -27.74
CA PRO A 232 6.74 -13.75 -28.46
C PRO A 232 7.81 -12.70 -28.79
N TYR A 233 7.41 -11.49 -29.19
CA TYR A 233 8.33 -10.40 -29.50
C TYR A 233 9.03 -9.87 -28.25
N LEU A 234 8.31 -9.75 -27.13
CA LEU A 234 8.85 -9.34 -25.85
C LEU A 234 9.84 -10.39 -25.31
N THR A 235 9.57 -11.69 -25.49
CA THR A 235 10.50 -12.76 -25.13
C THR A 235 11.79 -12.65 -25.94
N LEU A 236 11.69 -12.43 -27.26
CA LEU A 236 12.85 -12.29 -28.13
C LEU A 236 13.68 -11.04 -27.76
N ALA A 237 13.01 -9.92 -27.47
CA ALA A 237 13.67 -8.71 -27.00
C ALA A 237 14.33 -8.90 -25.61
N ALA A 238 13.70 -9.66 -24.72
CA ALA A 238 14.24 -9.98 -23.40
C ALA A 238 15.49 -10.88 -23.51
N GLU A 239 15.47 -11.88 -24.40
CA GLU A 239 16.64 -12.71 -24.70
C GLU A 239 17.80 -11.87 -25.25
N ALA A 240 17.52 -10.99 -26.22
CA ALA A 240 18.53 -10.08 -26.77
C ALA A 240 19.10 -9.13 -25.70
N GLY A 241 18.24 -8.55 -24.87
CA GLY A 241 18.64 -7.69 -23.76
C GLY A 241 19.50 -8.43 -22.72
N LEU A 242 19.17 -9.69 -22.41
CA LEU A 242 19.91 -10.51 -21.47
C LEU A 242 21.31 -10.89 -22.01
N VAL A 243 21.44 -11.12 -23.32
CA VAL A 243 22.74 -11.29 -23.98
C VAL A 243 23.57 -10.01 -23.90
N ALA A 244 22.97 -8.85 -24.18
CA ALA A 244 23.66 -7.56 -24.09
C ALA A 244 24.14 -7.24 -22.66
N LEU A 245 23.29 -7.49 -21.65
CA LEU A 245 23.63 -7.32 -20.23
C LEU A 245 24.74 -8.27 -19.78
N LYS A 246 24.74 -9.53 -20.22
CA LYS A 246 25.85 -10.45 -19.96
C LYS A 246 27.16 -9.94 -20.58
N GLY A 247 27.11 -9.42 -21.80
CA GLY A 247 28.27 -8.81 -22.46
C GLY A 247 28.84 -7.62 -21.67
N ALA A 248 27.97 -6.70 -21.26
CA ALA A 248 28.38 -5.53 -20.47
C ALA A 248 28.87 -5.90 -19.06
N GLY A 249 28.25 -6.90 -18.42
CA GLY A 249 28.65 -7.38 -17.09
C GLY A 249 30.06 -7.98 -17.06
N VAL A 250 30.50 -8.63 -18.14
CA VAL A 250 31.89 -9.11 -18.28
C VAL A 250 32.87 -7.96 -18.35
N ALA A 251 32.50 -6.83 -18.96
CA ALA A 251 33.36 -5.65 -19.05
C ALA A 251 33.50 -4.88 -17.73
N VAL A 252 32.47 -4.91 -16.88
CA VAL A 252 32.43 -4.14 -15.62
C VAL A 252 32.86 -4.97 -14.40
N SER A 253 32.89 -6.30 -14.51
CA SER A 253 33.42 -7.15 -13.43
C SER A 253 34.92 -6.91 -13.31
N PRO A 254 35.41 -6.26 -12.23
CA PRO A 254 36.85 -6.16 -12.00
C PRO A 254 37.39 -7.60 -11.94
N PRO A 255 38.64 -7.85 -12.36
CA PRO A 255 39.26 -9.15 -12.14
C PRO A 255 39.44 -9.33 -10.64
N ILE A 256 38.39 -9.79 -9.96
CA ILE A 256 38.48 -10.25 -8.58
C ILE A 256 39.39 -11.46 -8.67
N PRO A 257 40.63 -11.41 -8.14
CA PRO A 257 41.50 -12.55 -8.16
C PRO A 257 40.73 -13.66 -7.48
N ARG A 258 40.47 -14.71 -8.26
CA ARG A 258 39.73 -15.91 -7.90
C ARG A 258 40.50 -16.55 -6.74
N ARG A 259 40.36 -16.03 -5.52
CA ARG A 259 40.85 -16.67 -4.30
C ARG A 259 40.10 -17.99 -4.31
N ARG A 260 40.82 -19.04 -4.68
CA ARG A 260 40.39 -20.43 -4.51
C ARG A 260 40.18 -20.57 -3.02
N LEU A 261 38.99 -20.20 -2.54
CA LEU A 261 38.53 -20.68 -1.26
C LEU A 261 38.60 -22.20 -1.42
N PRO A 262 39.43 -22.89 -0.61
CA PRO A 262 39.57 -24.32 -0.71
C PRO A 262 38.16 -24.89 -0.60
N VAL A 263 37.72 -25.52 -1.68
CA VAL A 263 36.51 -26.34 -1.69
C VAL A 263 36.84 -27.45 -0.70
N THR A 264 36.51 -27.23 0.57
CA THR A 264 36.41 -28.31 1.53
C THR A 264 35.35 -29.22 0.94
N SER A 265 35.81 -30.28 0.31
CA SER A 265 34.99 -31.37 -0.19
C SER A 265 34.13 -31.83 0.97
N PHE A 266 32.89 -31.34 0.99
CA PHE A 266 31.88 -31.83 1.92
C PHE A 266 31.61 -33.27 1.49
N ARG A 267 32.39 -34.19 2.07
CA ARG A 267 32.32 -35.62 1.86
C ARG A 267 30.93 -36.03 2.31
N ARG A 268 30.01 -36.08 1.34
CA ARG A 268 28.62 -36.47 1.52
C ARG A 268 28.64 -37.90 2.09
N SER A 269 28.55 -38.01 3.40
CA SER A 269 28.43 -39.28 4.11
C SER A 269 27.25 -40.02 3.50
N ARG A 270 27.51 -41.12 2.78
CA ARG A 270 26.47 -42.02 2.29
C ARG A 270 25.63 -42.43 3.51
N PRO A 271 24.31 -42.21 3.52
CA PRO A 271 23.46 -42.80 4.55
C PRO A 271 23.63 -44.33 4.49
N PRO A 272 23.79 -45.02 5.63
CA PRO A 272 23.93 -46.46 5.66
C PRO A 272 22.69 -47.11 5.02
N GLY A 273 22.96 -48.12 4.18
CA GLY A 273 21.98 -48.79 3.33
C GLY A 273 20.72 -49.19 4.09
N ARG A 274 19.59 -48.61 3.68
CA ARG A 274 18.26 -49.10 4.04
C ARG A 274 18.06 -50.42 3.31
N LYS A 275 18.10 -51.54 4.05
CA LYS A 275 17.75 -52.86 3.53
C LYS A 275 16.40 -52.78 2.83
N ALA A 276 16.34 -53.31 1.62
CA ALA A 276 15.13 -53.47 0.82
C ALA A 276 14.15 -54.39 1.58
N GLY A 277 13.28 -53.80 2.39
CA GLY A 277 12.05 -54.44 2.83
C GLY A 277 11.07 -54.39 1.66
N GLY A 278 10.67 -55.55 1.16
CA GLY A 278 9.67 -55.66 0.09
C GLY A 278 8.35 -55.02 0.50
N TRP A 279 7.91 -54.03 -0.26
CA TRP A 279 6.55 -53.52 -0.20
C TRP A 279 5.74 -54.25 -1.28
N SER A 280 5.08 -55.33 -0.88
CA SER A 280 3.98 -55.91 -1.65
C SER A 280 2.80 -54.95 -1.62
N TRP A 281 2.38 -54.45 -2.78
CA TRP A 281 1.15 -53.69 -2.93
C TRP A 281 -0.06 -54.63 -2.81
N PRO A 282 -1.00 -54.40 -1.88
CA PRO A 282 -2.29 -55.09 -1.93
C PRO A 282 -3.18 -54.39 -2.97
N SER A 283 -3.50 -55.11 -4.03
CA SER A 283 -4.58 -54.78 -4.95
C SER A 283 -5.91 -54.76 -4.19
N LYS A 284 -6.49 -53.58 -3.98
CA LYS A 284 -7.84 -53.46 -3.40
C LYS A 284 -8.89 -53.32 -4.49
N SER A 285 -9.52 -54.46 -4.75
CA SER A 285 -10.86 -54.61 -5.28
C SER A 285 -11.91 -53.94 -4.37
N SER A 286 -12.87 -53.31 -5.05
CA SER A 286 -14.25 -52.93 -4.72
C SER A 286 -14.85 -53.05 -3.31
N SER A 287 -15.73 -52.05 -3.08
CA SER A 287 -16.96 -52.07 -2.28
C SER A 287 -16.89 -51.79 -0.76
N GLY A 288 -17.63 -50.74 -0.37
CA GLY A 288 -18.55 -50.81 0.75
C GLY A 288 -18.12 -50.21 2.09
N LEU A 289 -19.08 -49.52 2.68
CA LEU A 289 -19.27 -49.20 4.10
C LEU A 289 -18.61 -47.96 4.71
N TRP A 290 -19.51 -47.03 5.03
CA TRP A 290 -19.42 -46.01 6.06
C TRP A 290 -19.04 -46.61 7.42
N GLY A 291 -18.20 -45.87 8.16
CA GLY A 291 -17.93 -46.16 9.56
C GLY A 291 -17.06 -45.07 10.20
N SER A 292 -17.70 -44.23 11.01
CA SER A 292 -17.04 -43.34 11.98
C SER A 292 -16.08 -44.11 12.88
N CYS A 293 -14.90 -43.54 13.16
CA CYS A 293 -14.34 -43.56 14.52
C CYS A 293 -13.22 -42.52 14.72
N SER A 294 -13.41 -41.81 15.81
CA SER A 294 -12.54 -40.92 16.56
C SER A 294 -11.39 -41.65 17.29
N SER A 295 -10.19 -41.06 17.26
CA SER A 295 -9.15 -41.15 18.30
C SER A 295 -7.94 -40.33 17.82
N SER A 296 -7.62 -39.16 18.37
CA SER A 296 -6.88 -38.96 19.63
C SER A 296 -5.64 -39.85 19.73
N GLN A 297 -4.49 -39.37 19.26
CA GLN A 297 -3.21 -39.82 19.80
C GLN A 297 -2.11 -38.76 19.64
N SER A 298 -1.92 -38.01 20.72
CA SER A 298 -0.76 -37.16 20.99
C SER A 298 0.46 -38.01 21.33
N ARG A 299 1.61 -37.71 20.72
CA ARG A 299 2.94 -38.05 21.25
C ARG A 299 3.89 -36.85 21.15
N PRO A 300 4.75 -36.62 22.16
CA PRO A 300 5.59 -35.44 22.28
C PRO A 300 6.94 -35.64 21.56
N LEU A 301 7.47 -34.54 21.03
CA LEU A 301 8.87 -34.41 20.61
C LEU A 301 9.68 -33.86 21.79
N SER A 302 10.55 -34.69 22.36
CA SER A 302 11.72 -34.24 23.12
C SER A 302 12.98 -34.48 22.28
N ASP A 303 13.98 -33.66 22.57
CA ASP A 303 15.40 -33.85 22.27
C ASP A 303 15.90 -33.50 20.87
N PHE A 304 16.38 -32.26 20.73
CA PHE A 304 17.69 -32.02 20.11
C PHE A 304 18.28 -30.71 20.65
N ALA A 305 19.31 -30.85 21.49
CA ALA A 305 20.15 -29.78 21.98
C ALA A 305 21.55 -29.86 21.32
N CYS A 306 22.13 -28.68 21.09
CA CYS A 306 23.57 -28.38 20.92
C CYS A 306 24.23 -28.90 19.61
N THR A 307 25.13 -28.21 18.90
CA THR A 307 26.14 -27.20 19.26
C THR A 307 26.66 -26.50 17.99
N CYS A 308 27.24 -25.30 18.15
CA CYS A 308 28.33 -24.66 17.36
C CYS A 308 28.01 -23.24 16.87
N CYS A 309 28.23 -22.26 17.76
CA CYS A 309 28.56 -20.89 17.39
C CYS A 309 30.06 -20.66 17.66
N SER A 310 30.82 -20.40 16.60
CA SER A 310 32.15 -19.80 16.71
C SER A 310 32.04 -18.30 16.46
N ALA A 311 32.63 -17.55 17.39
CA ALA A 311 32.83 -16.13 17.34
C ALA A 311 33.77 -15.72 16.20
N SER A 312 33.51 -14.57 15.57
CA SER A 312 34.60 -13.72 15.10
C SER A 312 34.25 -12.24 15.28
N SER A 313 35.11 -11.58 16.04
CA SER A 313 35.16 -10.15 16.26
C SER A 313 35.77 -9.45 15.03
N GLY A 314 35.21 -8.31 14.63
CA GLY A 314 35.83 -7.46 13.61
C GLY A 314 35.38 -6.02 13.76
N ARG A 315 36.17 -5.22 14.50
CA ARG A 315 36.08 -3.75 14.56
C ARG A 315 36.43 -3.15 13.21
N GLY A 316 35.65 -2.17 12.75
CA GLY A 316 36.01 -1.28 11.65
C GLY A 316 35.32 0.08 11.82
N ARG A 317 36.13 1.13 12.02
CA ARG A 317 35.71 2.53 12.18
C ARG A 317 35.18 3.11 10.85
N PRO A 318 34.30 4.13 10.88
CA PRO A 318 33.83 4.81 9.67
C PRO A 318 34.83 5.84 9.15
N VAL A 319 35.02 5.88 7.83
CA VAL A 319 35.71 6.94 7.09
C VAL A 319 34.64 7.77 6.39
N ALA A 320 34.59 9.07 6.72
CA ALA A 320 33.82 10.08 6.01
C ALA A 320 34.59 10.59 4.79
N PRO A 321 33.90 10.99 3.71
CA PRO A 321 34.47 11.96 2.79
C PRO A 321 33.62 13.22 2.64
N ALA A 322 34.28 14.34 2.96
CA ALA A 322 34.39 15.58 2.20
C ALA A 322 33.18 16.12 1.42
N ILE A 323 32.68 17.24 1.95
CA ILE A 323 31.85 18.23 1.26
C ILE A 323 32.72 18.99 0.26
N ILE A 324 32.37 18.95 -1.03
CA ILE A 324 32.96 19.81 -2.07
C ILE A 324 31.87 20.76 -2.57
N GLY A 325 32.07 22.05 -2.28
CA GLY A 325 31.25 23.14 -2.80
C GLY A 325 31.50 23.36 -4.29
N ARG A 326 30.43 23.68 -5.03
CA ARG A 326 30.49 24.23 -6.39
C ARG A 326 29.65 25.51 -6.49
N PRO A 327 30.13 26.52 -7.25
CA PRO A 327 29.50 27.83 -7.39
C PRO A 327 28.30 27.82 -8.36
N PRO A 328 27.43 28.84 -8.32
CA PRO A 328 26.24 28.91 -9.15
C PRO A 328 26.57 29.40 -10.57
N LEU A 329 26.18 28.60 -11.57
CA LEU A 329 26.14 29.01 -12.98
C LEU A 329 24.84 29.77 -13.26
N ARG A 330 24.97 31.05 -13.64
CA ARG A 330 23.91 31.85 -14.28
C ARG A 330 23.77 31.40 -15.73
N LEU A 331 22.55 31.15 -16.18
CA LEU A 331 22.16 31.06 -17.60
C LEU A 331 21.04 32.06 -17.90
N PRO A 332 20.95 32.55 -19.16
CA PRO A 332 20.18 33.72 -19.54
C PRO A 332 18.69 33.42 -19.76
N GLY A 333 17.90 34.47 -19.62
CA GLY A 333 16.44 34.43 -19.59
C GLY A 333 15.78 33.98 -20.88
N PHE A 334 14.72 33.20 -20.71
CA PHE A 334 13.67 33.00 -21.69
C PHE A 334 12.37 33.57 -21.10
N GLY A 335 11.87 34.64 -21.71
CA GLY A 335 10.58 35.23 -21.41
C GLY A 335 9.46 34.33 -21.94
N GLY A 336 8.59 33.87 -21.05
CA GLY A 336 7.40 33.09 -21.38
C GLY A 336 6.40 33.18 -20.23
N SER A 337 5.19 33.60 -20.55
CA SER A 337 4.13 34.06 -19.65
C SER A 337 3.92 33.22 -18.38
N GLY A 338 3.99 33.90 -17.22
CA GLY A 338 3.83 33.31 -15.90
C GLY A 338 2.40 32.87 -15.58
N ARG A 339 2.26 31.57 -15.28
CA ARG A 339 1.31 31.06 -14.28
C ARG A 339 2.06 30.13 -13.34
N SER A 340 2.34 30.63 -12.15
CA SER A 340 3.19 30.02 -11.12
C SER A 340 2.57 28.73 -10.54
N TRP A 341 3.25 27.61 -10.76
CA TRP A 341 2.99 26.29 -10.13
C TRP A 341 3.70 26.14 -8.77
N GLN A 342 3.59 27.13 -7.87
CA GLN A 342 4.18 27.04 -6.51
C GLN A 342 3.15 26.93 -5.37
N GLY A 343 1.85 26.85 -5.67
CA GLY A 343 0.79 26.89 -4.64
C GLY A 343 0.33 25.56 -4.02
N CYS A 344 0.65 24.38 -4.59
CA CYS A 344 -0.06 23.14 -4.21
C CYS A 344 0.70 22.14 -3.32
N ALA A 345 2.00 22.30 -3.06
CA ALA A 345 2.77 21.32 -2.28
C ALA A 345 2.82 21.59 -0.75
N ARG A 346 2.49 22.81 -0.29
CA ARG A 346 2.51 23.14 1.16
C ARG A 346 1.14 23.02 1.88
N GLY A 347 0.06 22.79 1.15
CA GLY A 347 -1.30 22.78 1.73
C GLY A 347 -1.71 21.50 2.47
N SER A 348 -1.03 20.36 2.26
CA SER A 348 -1.52 19.06 2.76
C SER A 348 -0.81 18.55 4.03
N LEU A 349 0.37 19.05 4.38
CA LEU A 349 0.99 18.79 5.70
C LEU A 349 0.57 19.80 6.79
N GLY A 350 0.16 21.02 6.40
CA GLY A 350 -0.18 22.08 7.33
C GLY A 350 -1.43 21.84 8.18
N TYR A 351 -2.41 21.06 7.70
CA TYR A 351 -3.65 20.80 8.46
C TYR A 351 -3.53 19.68 9.49
N ALA A 352 -2.59 18.75 9.34
CA ALA A 352 -2.37 17.68 10.32
C ALA A 352 -1.45 18.12 11.48
N VAL A 353 -0.48 19.01 11.22
CA VAL A 353 0.42 19.52 12.26
C VAL A 353 -0.17 20.71 13.02
N ARG A 354 -1.10 21.47 12.43
CA ARG A 354 -1.76 22.59 13.13
C ARG A 354 -2.83 22.15 14.14
N ALA A 355 -3.28 20.90 14.08
CA ALA A 355 -4.15 20.32 15.10
C ALA A 355 -3.40 19.96 16.40
N THR A 356 -2.07 19.84 16.36
CA THR A 356 -1.22 19.52 17.53
C THR A 356 -0.56 20.76 18.15
N ALA A 357 -0.63 21.92 17.49
CA ALA A 357 -0.03 23.17 17.96
C ALA A 357 -1.00 24.12 18.69
N ILE A 358 -2.30 23.79 18.79
CA ILE A 358 -3.32 24.58 19.53
C ILE A 358 -3.54 23.97 20.91
N GLY A 359 -2.45 23.76 21.65
CA GLY A 359 -2.45 23.23 23.02
C GLY A 359 -1.65 24.04 24.02
N HIS A 360 -0.99 25.13 23.59
CA HIS A 360 -0.01 25.86 24.42
C HIS A 360 -0.24 27.37 24.55
N SER A 361 -1.43 27.90 24.21
CA SER A 361 -1.73 29.34 24.35
C SER A 361 -3.04 29.62 25.10
N LEU A 362 -3.31 28.90 26.18
CA LEU A 362 -4.37 29.24 27.14
C LEU A 362 -3.75 29.50 28.52
N LEU A 363 -2.87 30.51 28.59
CA LEU A 363 -2.56 31.23 29.83
C LEU A 363 -1.94 32.57 29.46
N GLY A 364 -2.67 33.66 29.71
CA GLY A 364 -2.14 35.03 29.69
C GLY A 364 -2.56 35.89 28.50
N HIS A 365 -3.74 36.51 28.58
CA HIS A 365 -3.88 37.97 28.67
C HIS A 365 -5.35 38.38 28.61
N ALA A 366 -5.84 38.87 29.75
CA ALA A 366 -6.92 39.85 29.79
C ALA A 366 -6.34 41.19 29.33
N GLY A 367 -7.05 41.92 28.47
CA GLY A 367 -6.66 43.28 28.11
C GLY A 367 -7.39 43.88 26.91
N ALA A 368 -8.26 44.84 27.21
CA ALA A 368 -8.71 45.96 26.38
C ALA A 368 -9.56 45.66 25.13
N GLY A 369 -10.85 46.01 25.27
CA GLY A 369 -11.79 46.13 24.17
C GLY A 369 -11.44 47.26 23.21
N SER A 370 -11.71 47.02 21.94
CA SER A 370 -11.88 48.05 20.93
C SER A 370 -13.10 47.67 20.09
N ASP A 371 -14.12 48.51 20.17
CA ASP A 371 -15.37 48.36 19.44
C ASP A 371 -15.14 48.44 17.92
N PRO A 372 -15.71 47.53 17.11
CA PRO A 372 -15.69 47.67 15.66
C PRO A 372 -16.70 48.73 15.19
N PRO A 373 -16.35 49.53 14.16
CA PRO A 373 -17.21 50.58 13.65
C PRO A 373 -18.46 50.03 12.93
N PRO A 374 -19.55 50.81 12.87
CA PRO A 374 -20.83 50.37 12.33
C PRO A 374 -20.74 50.11 10.81
N ARG A 375 -21.13 48.90 10.40
CA ARG A 375 -21.33 48.51 9.00
C ARG A 375 -22.52 49.29 8.42
N THR A 376 -22.22 50.21 7.51
CA THR A 376 -23.18 50.84 6.61
C THR A 376 -23.78 49.80 5.65
N ARG A 377 -25.11 49.67 5.67
CA ARG A 377 -25.88 48.84 4.72
C ARG A 377 -25.93 49.53 3.35
N PRO A 378 -25.66 48.83 2.24
CA PRO A 378 -25.93 49.37 0.92
C PRO A 378 -27.44 49.45 0.67
N ARG A 379 -27.86 50.67 0.30
CA ARG A 379 -29.22 51.08 -0.06
C ARG A 379 -29.64 50.34 -1.34
N LYS A 380 -30.72 49.56 -1.28
CA LYS A 380 -31.39 48.98 -2.46
C LYS A 380 -31.96 50.14 -3.29
N SER A 381 -31.42 50.34 -4.49
CA SER A 381 -32.02 51.14 -5.54
C SER A 381 -33.23 50.41 -6.13
N ALA A 382 -34.31 51.17 -6.33
CA ALA A 382 -35.60 50.73 -6.85
C ALA A 382 -35.55 50.32 -8.33
N PRO A 383 -36.48 49.46 -8.80
CA PRO A 383 -36.64 49.17 -10.22
C PRO A 383 -37.38 50.31 -10.92
N GLY A 384 -36.73 50.87 -11.95
CA GLY A 384 -37.34 51.83 -12.87
C GLY A 384 -38.36 51.14 -13.77
N SER A 385 -39.57 51.69 -13.79
CA SER A 385 -40.63 51.42 -14.76
C SER A 385 -40.30 52.13 -16.08
N SER A 386 -40.14 51.37 -17.17
CA SER A 386 -40.18 51.92 -18.54
C SER A 386 -41.43 51.39 -19.25
N SER A 387 -42.49 52.17 -19.19
CA SER A 387 -43.61 52.09 -20.13
C SER A 387 -43.23 52.87 -21.39
N GLY A 388 -43.03 52.17 -22.50
CA GLY A 388 -42.85 52.76 -23.83
C GLY A 388 -43.98 52.31 -24.74
N SER A 389 -44.94 53.20 -24.94
CA SER A 389 -46.05 53.11 -25.88
C SER A 389 -45.61 53.72 -27.21
N HIS A 390 -45.73 52.98 -28.32
CA HIS A 390 -45.87 53.49 -29.69
C HIS A 390 -46.74 52.44 -30.41
N ALA A 391 -48.00 52.76 -30.73
CA ALA A 391 -48.46 53.50 -31.91
C ALA A 391 -48.34 52.67 -33.19
#